data_AF-A0A3D5B8G9-F1
#
_entry.id   AF-A0A3D5B8G9-F1
#
_cell.length_a   1.000
_cell.length_b   1.000
_cell.length_c   1.000
_cell.angle_alpha   90.00
_cell.angle_beta   90.00
_cell.angle_gamma   90.00
#
_symmetry.space_group_name_H-M   'P 1'
#
loop_
_entity.id
_entity.type
_entity.pdbx_description
1 polymer ?
#
loop_
_entity_poly.entity_id
_entity_poly.type
_entity_poly.pdbx_seq_one_letter_code
_entity_poly.pdbx_strand_id
1 'polypeptide(L)'
;MASERSDSGEVRIDKICELIVESKFGIHDISRLKAENDGDYYRLNMPFEFGIDYALKRYGSEQHKQKQLLILSSKPYDYHVSFSDISGMDIKSHNNNPIKAICEVRNWFYETAGIKNPEEYFVIWFRYLDFLTYLESKLEEKGLNQQQAIETLKVTPIKEFIDLGKDWIQNPPSSELTIDR
;
A
#
# COMPACT_ATOMS: atom_id res chain seq x y z
N MET A 1 -8.89 3.73 2.13
CA MET A 1 -7.89 4.35 3.02
C MET A 1 -8.48 5.55 3.74
N ALA A 2 -8.01 5.90 4.93
CA ALA A 2 -8.56 7.03 5.70
C ALA A 2 -8.42 8.38 4.96
N SER A 3 -7.46 8.49 4.03
CA SER A 3 -7.27 9.64 3.13
C SER A 3 -8.30 9.75 2.00
N GLU A 4 -9.13 8.74 1.74
CA GLU A 4 -10.16 8.79 0.69
C GLU A 4 -11.38 9.63 1.09
N ARG A 5 -11.57 9.87 2.38
CA ARG A 5 -12.64 10.73 2.93
C ARG A 5 -12.00 11.92 3.63
N SER A 6 -11.81 13.02 2.90
CA SER A 6 -11.25 14.28 3.42
C SER A 6 -12.34 15.17 4.00
N ASP A 7 -13.03 14.68 5.04
CA ASP A 7 -13.92 15.50 5.86
C ASP A 7 -13.15 15.97 7.10
N SER A 8 -13.10 17.30 7.29
CA SER A 8 -12.41 17.94 8.43
C SER A 8 -13.23 17.89 9.73
N GLY A 9 -14.50 17.50 9.68
CA GLY A 9 -15.36 17.29 10.84
C GLY A 9 -15.21 15.92 11.49
N GLU A 10 -14.53 14.97 10.84
CA GLU A 10 -14.36 13.60 11.34
C GLU A 10 -12.95 13.39 11.90
N VAL A 11 -12.86 12.70 13.03
CA VAL A 11 -11.56 12.39 13.63
C VAL A 11 -10.87 11.30 12.80
N ARG A 12 -9.68 11.59 12.29
CA ARG A 12 -8.92 10.67 11.42
C ARG A 12 -8.71 9.28 12.04
N ILE A 13 -8.52 9.20 13.36
CA ILE A 13 -8.29 7.91 14.02
C ILE A 13 -9.54 7.02 13.98
N ASP A 14 -10.74 7.59 14.05
CA ASP A 14 -11.98 6.82 14.02
C ASP A 14 -12.15 6.15 12.65
N LYS A 15 -11.86 6.86 11.56
CA LYS A 15 -11.82 6.30 10.19
C LYS A 15 -10.84 5.15 10.06
N ILE A 16 -9.67 5.29 10.66
CA ILE A 16 -8.64 4.24 10.61
C ILE A 16 -9.15 3.00 11.36
N CYS A 17 -9.73 3.18 12.55
CA CYS A 17 -10.33 2.11 13.32
C CYS A 17 -11.46 1.40 12.56
N GLU A 18 -12.36 2.15 11.92
CA GLU A 18 -13.42 1.59 11.05
C GLU A 18 -12.82 0.72 9.95
N LEU A 19 -11.83 1.23 9.21
CA LEU A 19 -11.16 0.48 8.15
C LEU A 19 -10.43 -0.75 8.67
N ILE A 20 -9.78 -0.67 9.83
CA ILE A 20 -9.11 -1.80 10.47
C ILE A 20 -10.12 -2.89 10.81
N VAL A 21 -11.28 -2.52 11.37
CA VAL A 21 -12.36 -3.45 11.74
C VAL A 21 -12.96 -4.13 10.52
N GLU A 22 -13.23 -3.38 9.44
CA GLU A 22 -13.86 -3.91 8.23
C GLU A 22 -12.91 -4.77 7.37
N SER A 23 -11.61 -4.54 7.45
CA SER A 23 -10.65 -5.20 6.57
C SER A 23 -10.34 -6.64 7.01
N LYS A 24 -10.28 -7.57 6.06
CA LYS A 24 -9.80 -8.95 6.31
C LYS A 24 -8.28 -9.03 6.52
N PHE A 25 -7.55 -8.09 5.92
CA PHE A 25 -6.10 -8.02 5.91
C PHE A 25 -5.63 -6.67 6.47
N GLY A 26 -4.46 -6.65 7.10
CA GLY A 26 -3.77 -5.43 7.49
C GLY A 26 -2.36 -5.45 6.93
N ILE A 27 -1.96 -4.43 6.17
CA ILE A 27 -0.61 -4.30 5.61
C ILE A 27 -0.03 -2.99 6.14
N HIS A 28 1.04 -3.08 6.93
CA HIS A 28 1.61 -1.95 7.64
C HIS A 28 3.08 -1.77 7.26
N ASP A 29 3.39 -0.65 6.63
CA ASP A 29 4.77 -0.27 6.31
C ASP A 29 5.36 0.61 7.42
N ILE A 30 6.27 0.04 8.20
CA ILE A 30 6.93 0.70 9.33
C ILE A 30 8.33 1.24 8.96
N SER A 31 8.60 1.48 7.68
CA SER A 31 9.92 1.90 7.17
C SER A 31 10.46 3.22 7.73
N ARG A 32 9.60 4.11 8.23
CA ARG A 32 9.96 5.50 8.64
C ARG A 32 10.11 5.65 10.15
N LEU A 33 10.68 4.64 10.79
CA LEU A 33 10.95 4.57 12.23
C LEU A 33 12.20 5.32 12.69
N LYS A 34 12.94 5.98 11.78
CA LYS A 34 14.19 6.69 12.08
C LYS A 34 14.15 8.15 11.63
N ALA A 35 14.56 9.05 12.52
CA ALA A 35 14.88 10.44 12.21
C ALA A 35 16.19 10.50 11.40
N GLU A 36 16.21 11.24 10.30
CA GLU A 36 17.38 11.29 9.42
C GLU A 36 18.42 12.29 9.93
N ASN A 37 17.97 13.40 10.53
CA ASN A 37 18.81 14.46 11.06
C ASN A 37 18.46 14.81 12.51
N ASP A 38 19.37 15.51 13.19
CA ASP A 38 19.09 16.06 14.50
C ASP A 38 17.96 17.09 14.42
N GLY A 39 16.98 16.98 15.32
CA GLY A 39 15.73 17.76 15.29
C GLY A 39 14.62 17.20 14.40
N ASP A 40 14.85 16.13 13.62
CA ASP A 40 13.77 15.48 12.88
C ASP A 40 12.84 14.66 13.81
N TYR A 41 11.56 14.67 13.49
CA TYR A 41 10.57 13.86 14.20
C TYR A 41 10.43 12.47 13.58
N TYR A 42 10.41 11.44 14.41
CA TYR A 42 10.04 10.09 14.02
C TYR A 42 8.55 10.01 13.64
N ARG A 43 8.20 9.37 12.53
CA ARG A 43 6.80 9.15 12.16
C ARG A 43 6.28 7.85 12.78
N LEU A 44 5.49 7.98 13.83
CA LEU A 44 4.94 6.84 14.59
C LEU A 44 3.53 6.40 14.15
N ASN A 45 2.97 7.02 13.11
CA ASN A 45 1.60 6.72 12.66
C ASN A 45 1.44 5.24 12.28
N MET A 46 2.27 4.72 11.37
CA MET A 46 2.15 3.32 10.92
C MET A 46 2.36 2.30 12.06
N PRO A 47 3.37 2.44 12.95
CA PRO A 47 3.47 1.62 14.16
C PRO A 47 2.23 1.69 15.07
N PHE A 48 1.64 2.88 15.23
CA PHE A 48 0.44 3.07 16.05
C PHE A 48 -0.78 2.37 15.45
N GLU A 49 -1.02 2.56 14.14
CA GLU A 49 -2.09 1.88 13.40
C GLU A 49 -1.90 0.35 13.45
N PHE A 50 -0.67 -0.14 13.27
CA PHE A 50 -0.33 -1.56 13.46
C PHE A 50 -0.64 -2.05 14.87
N GLY A 51 -0.33 -1.27 15.91
CA GLY A 51 -0.63 -1.64 17.30
C GLY A 51 -2.13 -1.83 17.55
N ILE A 52 -2.97 -0.95 17.01
CA ILE A 52 -4.43 -1.07 17.06
C ILE A 52 -4.89 -2.34 16.34
N ASP A 53 -4.37 -2.57 15.14
CA ASP A 53 -4.73 -3.72 14.31
C ASP A 53 -4.31 -5.05 14.97
N TYR A 54 -3.09 -5.11 15.50
CA TYR A 54 -2.59 -6.24 16.27
C TYR A 54 -3.46 -6.53 17.51
N ALA A 55 -3.84 -5.49 18.25
CA ALA A 55 -4.72 -5.63 19.40
C ALA A 55 -6.10 -6.18 18.99
N LEU A 56 -6.68 -5.66 17.91
CA LEU A 56 -7.94 -6.16 17.36
C LEU A 56 -7.84 -7.63 16.97
N LYS A 57 -6.77 -8.04 16.28
CA LYS A 57 -6.50 -9.45 15.96
C LYS A 57 -6.37 -10.30 17.22
N ARG A 58 -5.69 -9.83 18.25
CA ARG A 58 -5.38 -10.65 19.43
C ARG A 58 -6.54 -10.78 20.40
N TYR A 59 -7.31 -9.72 20.58
CA TYR A 59 -8.29 -9.56 21.65
C TYR A 59 -9.72 -9.27 21.16
N GLY A 60 -9.93 -9.10 19.85
CA GLY A 60 -11.24 -8.92 19.26
C GLY A 60 -12.08 -10.21 19.20
N SER A 61 -13.19 -10.14 18.48
CA SER A 61 -14.09 -11.28 18.23
C SER A 61 -13.39 -12.42 17.49
N GLU A 62 -14.03 -13.59 17.43
CA GLU A 62 -13.51 -14.75 16.69
C GLU A 62 -13.26 -14.45 15.20
N GLN A 63 -14.07 -13.57 14.61
CA GLN A 63 -13.83 -13.08 13.25
C GLN A 63 -12.52 -12.30 13.15
N HIS A 64 -12.26 -11.38 14.09
CA HIS A 64 -11.04 -10.56 14.06
C HIS A 64 -9.77 -11.37 14.33
N LYS A 65 -9.85 -12.44 15.12
CA LYS A 65 -8.71 -13.35 15.35
C LYS A 65 -8.18 -13.99 14.06
N GLN A 66 -9.04 -14.14 13.05
CA GLN A 66 -8.70 -14.66 11.73
C GLN A 66 -8.03 -13.62 10.82
N LYS A 67 -8.04 -12.33 11.17
CA LYS A 67 -7.40 -11.25 10.40
C LYS A 67 -5.92 -11.55 10.21
N GLN A 68 -5.37 -11.35 9.01
CA GLN A 68 -3.95 -11.62 8.73
C GLN A 68 -3.21 -10.30 8.51
N LEU A 69 -2.00 -10.22 9.08
CA LEU A 69 -1.19 -9.00 9.08
C LEU A 69 0.11 -9.23 8.33
N LEU A 70 0.50 -8.25 7.52
CA LEU A 70 1.80 -8.11 6.89
C LEU A 70 2.48 -6.87 7.45
N ILE A 71 3.74 -7.01 7.86
CA ILE A 71 4.59 -5.89 8.25
C ILE A 71 5.69 -5.75 7.21
N LEU A 72 5.84 -4.54 6.67
CA LEU A 72 6.88 -4.16 5.73
C LEU A 72 7.87 -3.22 6.40
N SER A 73 9.14 -3.33 6.02
CA SER A 73 10.21 -2.43 6.46
C SER A 73 11.16 -2.08 5.32
N SER A 74 11.87 -0.96 5.48
CA SER A 74 12.79 -0.48 4.47
C SER A 74 14.02 -1.34 4.44
N LYS A 75 14.64 -1.67 5.58
CA LYS A 75 15.80 -2.57 5.62
C LYS A 75 15.57 -3.73 6.58
N PRO A 76 16.21 -4.88 6.32
CA PRO A 76 16.24 -5.97 7.28
C PRO A 76 16.72 -5.46 8.63
N TYR A 77 16.00 -5.84 9.67
CA TYR A 77 16.36 -5.61 11.07
C TYR A 77 16.36 -4.16 11.58
N ASP A 78 16.01 -3.15 10.78
CA ASP A 78 15.96 -1.74 11.24
C ASP A 78 14.97 -1.54 12.40
N TYR A 79 13.94 -2.38 12.50
CA TYR A 79 12.95 -2.36 13.58
C TYR A 79 13.48 -2.90 14.92
N HIS A 80 14.57 -3.67 14.97
CA HIS A 80 15.08 -4.19 16.24
C HIS A 80 15.58 -3.08 17.19
N VAL A 81 15.97 -1.93 16.63
CA VAL A 81 16.48 -0.81 17.42
C VAL A 81 15.33 0.02 18.03
N SER A 82 14.19 0.10 17.35
CA SER A 82 13.07 0.99 17.75
C SER A 82 11.81 0.25 18.20
N PHE A 83 11.67 -1.03 17.89
CA PHE A 83 10.44 -1.81 18.13
C PHE A 83 10.74 -3.31 18.30
N SER A 84 11.59 -3.64 19.28
CA SER A 84 12.10 -5.00 19.49
C SER A 84 11.03 -6.03 19.84
N ASP A 85 9.89 -5.64 20.40
CA ASP A 85 8.83 -6.58 20.79
C ASP A 85 8.21 -7.33 19.60
N ILE A 86 8.30 -6.79 18.39
CA ILE A 86 7.81 -7.44 17.17
C ILE A 86 8.86 -8.32 16.48
N SER A 87 10.03 -8.51 17.07
CA SER A 87 11.14 -9.30 16.51
C SER A 87 10.78 -10.76 16.21
N GLY A 88 9.73 -11.30 16.84
CA GLY A 88 9.23 -12.65 16.59
C GLY A 88 8.23 -12.74 15.43
N MET A 89 7.92 -11.63 14.76
CA MET A 89 7.02 -11.59 13.61
C MET A 89 7.82 -11.67 12.30
N ASP A 90 7.26 -12.33 11.28
CA ASP A 90 7.86 -12.39 9.95
C ASP A 90 7.68 -11.03 9.22
N ILE A 91 8.69 -10.17 9.35
CA ILE A 91 8.70 -8.83 8.75
C ILE A 91 9.42 -8.90 7.40
N LYS A 92 8.72 -8.52 6.33
CA LYS A 92 9.30 -8.46 4.99
C LYS A 92 10.00 -7.13 4.75
N SER A 93 11.07 -7.13 3.96
CA SER A 93 11.90 -5.93 3.72
C SER A 93 11.99 -5.59 2.25
N HIS A 94 11.68 -4.35 1.86
CA HIS A 94 11.63 -3.95 0.45
C HIS A 94 12.80 -3.07 -0.01
N ASN A 95 13.74 -2.67 0.86
CA ASN A 95 14.92 -1.86 0.51
C ASN A 95 14.59 -0.53 -0.18
N ASN A 96 13.46 0.10 0.18
CA ASN A 96 12.94 1.29 -0.51
C ASN A 96 12.80 1.10 -2.04
N ASN A 97 12.63 -0.13 -2.50
CA ASN A 97 12.44 -0.46 -3.90
C ASN A 97 10.97 -0.87 -4.14
N PRO A 98 10.23 -0.18 -5.02
CA PRO A 98 8.81 -0.46 -5.26
C PRO A 98 8.56 -1.84 -5.86
N ILE A 99 9.45 -2.33 -6.74
CA ILE A 99 9.34 -3.67 -7.34
C ILE A 99 9.48 -4.74 -6.26
N LYS A 100 10.43 -4.55 -5.32
CA LYS A 100 10.56 -5.44 -4.15
C LYS A 100 9.34 -5.37 -3.25
N ALA A 101 8.78 -4.19 -3.00
CA ALA A 101 7.55 -4.06 -2.20
C ALA A 101 6.39 -4.84 -2.84
N ILE A 102 6.22 -4.74 -4.16
CA ILE A 102 5.23 -5.53 -4.90
C ILE A 102 5.50 -7.03 -4.76
N CYS A 103 6.75 -7.46 -4.88
CA CYS A 103 7.15 -8.86 -4.70
C CYS A 103 6.78 -9.39 -3.30
N GLU A 104 7.14 -8.66 -2.24
CA GLU A 104 6.84 -9.06 -0.86
C GLU A 104 5.34 -9.13 -0.59
N VAL A 105 4.56 -8.14 -1.05
CA VAL A 105 3.10 -8.14 -0.91
C VAL A 105 2.48 -9.31 -1.68
N ARG A 106 2.89 -9.53 -2.93
CA ARG A 106 2.42 -10.63 -3.78
C ARG A 106 2.72 -11.99 -3.15
N ASN A 107 3.94 -12.19 -2.65
CA ASN A 107 4.34 -13.45 -2.01
C ASN A 107 3.57 -13.69 -0.72
N TRP A 108 3.36 -12.64 0.09
CA TRP A 108 2.52 -12.75 1.28
C TRP A 108 1.07 -13.15 0.95
N PHE A 109 0.49 -12.63 -0.13
CA PHE A 109 -0.84 -13.05 -0.58
C PHE A 109 -0.90 -14.54 -0.95
N TYR A 110 0.17 -15.10 -1.53
CA TYR A 110 0.28 -16.52 -1.82
C TYR A 110 0.46 -17.36 -0.55
N GLU A 111 1.47 -17.02 0.27
CA GLU A 111 1.89 -17.77 1.44
C GLU A 111 0.89 -17.72 2.59
N THR A 112 0.26 -16.56 2.80
CA THR A 112 -0.57 -16.28 3.98
C THR A 112 -2.05 -16.15 3.61
N ALA A 113 -2.38 -15.31 2.64
CA ALA A 113 -3.78 -15.05 2.27
C ALA A 113 -4.45 -16.17 1.46
N GLY A 114 -3.67 -17.15 0.99
CA GLY A 114 -4.15 -18.34 0.29
C GLY A 114 -4.59 -18.08 -1.15
N ILE A 115 -4.13 -16.99 -1.77
CA ILE A 115 -4.38 -16.74 -3.19
C ILE A 115 -3.67 -17.79 -4.02
N LYS A 116 -4.41 -18.50 -4.88
CA LYS A 116 -3.85 -19.51 -5.78
C LYS A 116 -3.41 -18.87 -7.09
N ASN A 117 -2.25 -19.29 -7.58
CA ASN A 117 -1.67 -18.84 -8.85
C ASN A 117 -1.68 -17.31 -9.06
N PRO A 118 -1.16 -16.50 -8.10
CA PRO A 118 -1.05 -15.07 -8.32
C PRO A 118 -0.10 -14.78 -9.49
N GLU A 119 -0.41 -13.76 -10.28
CA GLU A 119 0.48 -13.26 -11.32
C GLU A 119 1.89 -13.03 -10.77
N GLU A 120 2.87 -13.16 -11.66
CA GLU A 120 4.26 -12.85 -11.30
C GLU A 120 4.41 -11.36 -10.95
N TYR A 121 5.25 -11.06 -9.98
CA TYR A 121 5.39 -9.69 -9.45
C TYR A 121 5.77 -8.66 -10.53
N PHE A 122 6.53 -9.07 -11.55
CA PHE A 122 6.91 -8.21 -12.65
C PHE A 122 5.73 -7.91 -13.59
N VAL A 123 4.79 -8.83 -13.76
CA VAL A 123 3.55 -8.59 -14.54
C VAL A 123 2.73 -7.51 -13.84
N ILE A 124 2.58 -7.60 -12.52
CA ILE A 124 1.89 -6.58 -11.72
C ILE A 124 2.59 -5.21 -11.86
N TRP A 125 3.92 -5.20 -11.84
CA TRP A 125 4.70 -3.98 -12.05
C TRP A 125 4.50 -3.38 -13.44
N PHE A 126 4.56 -4.18 -14.51
CA PHE A 126 4.35 -3.69 -15.87
C PHE A 126 2.92 -3.17 -16.07
N ARG A 127 1.91 -3.88 -15.55
CA ARG A 127 0.53 -3.39 -15.56
C ARG A 127 0.37 -2.05 -14.83
N TYR A 128 1.10 -1.84 -13.73
CA TYR A 128 1.12 -0.55 -13.05
C TYR A 128 1.76 0.54 -13.92
N LEU A 129 2.85 0.24 -14.63
CA LEU A 129 3.49 1.19 -15.56
C LEU A 129 2.60 1.50 -16.78
N ASP A 130 1.92 0.50 -17.33
CA ASP A 130 0.97 0.67 -18.43
C ASP A 130 -0.17 1.57 -18.00
N PHE A 131 -0.72 1.35 -16.79
CA PHE A 131 -1.72 2.22 -16.20
C PHE A 131 -1.23 3.67 -16.03
N LEU A 132 -0.01 3.89 -15.52
CA LEU A 132 0.55 5.25 -15.40
C LEU A 132 0.71 5.92 -16.77
N THR A 133 1.21 5.17 -17.76
CA THR A 133 1.37 5.66 -19.14
C THR A 133 0.01 6.01 -19.75
N TYR A 134 -1.01 5.18 -19.50
CA TYR A 134 -2.38 5.45 -19.90
C TYR A 134 -2.90 6.75 -19.28
N LEU A 135 -2.70 6.96 -17.97
CA LEU A 135 -3.13 8.21 -17.31
C LEU A 135 -2.42 9.44 -17.86
N GLU A 136 -1.12 9.36 -18.11
CA GLU A 136 -0.35 10.44 -18.73
C GLU A 136 -0.94 10.79 -20.11
N SER A 137 -1.17 9.78 -20.97
CA SER A 137 -1.77 9.98 -22.29
C SER A 137 -3.14 10.67 -22.24
N LYS A 138 -3.97 10.35 -21.22
CA LYS A 138 -5.29 10.96 -21.03
C LYS A 138 -5.21 12.42 -20.59
N LEU A 139 -4.14 12.82 -19.92
CA LEU A 139 -3.89 14.21 -19.57
C LEU A 139 -3.31 14.99 -20.78
N GLU A 140 -2.47 14.34 -21.58
CA GLU A 140 -1.96 14.92 -22.83
C GLU A 140 -3.06 15.16 -23.87
N GLU A 141 -4.03 14.24 -23.99
CA GLU A 141 -5.25 14.42 -24.79
C GLU A 141 -6.06 15.66 -24.36
N LYS A 142 -5.95 16.06 -23.09
CA LYS A 142 -6.58 17.29 -22.54
C LYS A 142 -5.72 18.55 -22.75
N GLY A 143 -4.59 18.43 -23.46
CA GLY A 143 -3.71 19.54 -23.81
C GLY A 143 -2.60 19.84 -22.78
N LEU A 144 -2.40 18.98 -21.78
CA LEU A 144 -1.25 19.10 -20.88
C LEU A 144 0.01 18.61 -21.58
N ASN A 145 1.15 19.25 -21.32
CA ASN A 145 2.43 18.65 -21.67
C ASN A 145 2.85 17.59 -20.65
N GLN A 146 3.88 16.79 -20.98
CA GLN A 146 4.39 15.72 -20.14
C GLN A 146 4.69 16.17 -18.70
N GLN A 147 5.36 17.30 -18.52
CA GLN A 147 5.70 17.80 -17.18
C GLN A 147 4.44 18.15 -16.38
N GLN A 148 3.44 18.78 -17.01
CA GLN A 148 2.17 19.12 -16.38
C GLN A 148 1.35 17.87 -16.03
N ALA A 149 1.37 16.85 -16.88
CA ALA A 149 0.72 15.56 -16.62
C ALA A 149 1.33 14.89 -15.38
N ILE A 150 2.67 14.79 -15.32
CA ILE A 150 3.39 14.22 -14.17
C ILE A 150 3.07 14.97 -12.87
N GLU A 151 3.12 16.31 -12.89
CA GLU A 151 2.81 17.12 -11.71
C GLU A 151 1.34 16.96 -11.27
N THR A 152 0.43 16.82 -12.23
CA THR A 152 -0.99 16.57 -11.95
C THR A 152 -1.18 15.21 -11.28
N LEU A 153 -0.56 14.14 -11.80
CA LEU A 153 -0.65 12.80 -11.21
C LEU A 153 -0.09 12.73 -9.78
N LYS A 154 0.96 13.49 -9.47
CA LYS A 154 1.51 13.57 -8.10
C LYS A 154 0.53 14.14 -7.08
N VAL A 155 -0.38 15.02 -7.51
CA VAL A 155 -1.35 15.69 -6.63
C VAL A 155 -2.77 15.15 -6.79
N THR A 156 -2.99 14.18 -7.69
CA THR A 156 -4.27 13.49 -7.85
C THR A 156 -4.72 12.89 -6.51
N PRO A 157 -5.95 13.19 -6.04
CA PRO A 157 -6.49 12.59 -4.84
C PRO A 157 -6.41 11.06 -4.91
N ILE A 158 -5.99 10.41 -3.82
CA ILE A 158 -5.84 8.95 -3.75
C ILE A 158 -7.13 8.22 -4.18
N LYS A 159 -8.29 8.75 -3.80
CA LYS A 159 -9.58 8.20 -4.20
C LYS A 159 -9.76 8.20 -5.73
N GLU A 160 -9.45 9.33 -6.38
CA GLU A 160 -9.54 9.46 -7.83
C GLU A 160 -8.57 8.49 -8.52
N PHE A 161 -7.33 8.40 -8.03
CA PHE A 161 -6.35 7.45 -8.56
C PHE A 161 -6.81 6.00 -8.47
N ILE A 162 -7.42 5.61 -7.35
CA ILE A 162 -8.01 4.26 -7.16
C ILE A 162 -9.18 4.02 -8.10
N ASP A 163 -10.08 5.01 -8.26
CA ASP A 163 -11.24 4.88 -9.13
C ASP A 163 -10.82 4.74 -10.61
N LEU A 164 -9.83 5.52 -11.04
CA LEU A 164 -9.22 5.39 -12.37
C LEU A 164 -8.56 4.02 -12.57
N GLY A 165 -7.84 3.52 -11.55
CA GLY A 165 -7.21 2.19 -11.62
C GLY A 165 -8.25 1.07 -11.70
N LYS A 166 -9.37 1.16 -10.97
CA LYS A 166 -10.46 0.19 -11.05
C LYS A 166 -11.11 0.18 -12.43
N ASP A 167 -11.35 1.36 -13.02
CA ASP A 167 -11.89 1.47 -14.37
C ASP A 167 -10.93 0.86 -15.40
N TRP A 168 -9.64 1.20 -15.34
CA TRP A 168 -8.63 0.64 -16.24
C TRP A 168 -8.51 -0.89 -16.11
N ILE A 169 -8.57 -1.46 -14.90
CA ILE A 169 -8.56 -2.92 -14.71
C ILE A 169 -9.79 -3.59 -15.37
N GLN A 170 -10.96 -2.94 -15.34
CA GLN A 170 -12.20 -3.46 -15.91
C GLN A 170 -12.26 -3.26 -17.44
N ASN A 171 -11.68 -2.16 -17.92
CA ASN A 171 -11.73 -1.71 -19.31
C ASN A 171 -10.32 -1.38 -19.83
N PRO A 172 -9.39 -2.34 -19.86
CA PRO A 172 -8.02 -2.07 -20.31
C PRO A 172 -8.03 -1.68 -21.80
N PRO A 173 -7.22 -0.69 -22.22
CA PRO A 173 -7.13 -0.28 -23.61
C PRO A 173 -6.71 -1.45 -24.51
N SER A 174 -7.28 -1.49 -25.72
CA SER A 174 -7.15 -2.61 -26.67
C SER A 174 -5.71 -2.95 -27.08
N SER A 175 -4.75 -2.05 -26.89
CA SER A 175 -3.32 -2.24 -27.20
C SER A 175 -2.55 -3.07 -26.17
N GLU A 176 -3.15 -3.38 -25.01
CA GLU A 176 -2.48 -4.09 -23.90
C GLU A 176 -2.72 -5.62 -23.91
N LEU A 177 -3.54 -6.13 -24.84
CA LEU A 177 -3.78 -7.57 -25.00
C LEU A 177 -2.60 -8.34 -25.65
N THR A 178 -1.51 -7.63 -26.00
CA THR A 178 -0.30 -8.18 -26.61
C THR A 178 0.89 -8.09 -25.65
N ILE A 179 0.78 -8.73 -24.48
CA ILE A 179 1.96 -9.36 -23.89
C ILE A 179 1.78 -10.84 -24.22
N ASP A 180 2.50 -11.29 -25.25
CA ASP A 180 2.52 -12.68 -25.71
C ASP A 180 2.71 -13.61 -24.50
N ARG A 181 1.81 -14.60 -24.41
CA ARG A 181 1.77 -15.62 -23.34
C ARG A 181 2.90 -16.63 -23.47
#